data_AF-A0AAV4QKS9-F1
#
_entry.id   AF-A0AAV4QKS9-F1
#
_cell.length_a   1.000
_cell.length_b   1.000
_cell.length_c   1.000
_cell.angle_alpha   90.00
_cell.angle_beta   90.00
_cell.angle_gamma   90.00
#
_symmetry.space_group_name_H-M   'P 1'
#
loop_
_entity.id
_entity.type
_entity.pdbx_description
1 polymer ?
#
loop_
_entity_poly.entity_id
_entity_poly.type
_entity_poly.pdbx_seq_one_letter_code
_entity_poly.pdbx_strand_id
1 'polypeptide(L)'
;MASAGIRDTIRFLVQHKMVDCVVTSAGGVEEDLIKCLAPTIIGKFSLDGATLRESGVNRIGNLLVPNENYCQFENWVVPILDELLEEQKAKNIIWSPSKVIARLGEKIANPESICYWAAKIYAMS
;
A
#
# COMPACT_ATOMS: atom_id res chain seq x y z
N MET A 1 1.97 2.19 -11.36
CA MET A 1 1.08 3.38 -11.27
C MET A 1 1.03 3.93 -9.85
N ALA A 2 0.72 3.11 -8.84
CA ALA A 2 0.82 3.51 -7.43
C ALA A 2 2.25 3.91 -7.02
N SER A 3 3.27 3.27 -7.61
CA SER A 3 4.69 3.64 -7.49
C SER A 3 4.99 5.06 -7.98
N ALA A 4 4.25 5.55 -8.96
CA ALA A 4 4.44 6.88 -9.55
C ALA A 4 3.51 7.93 -8.91
N GLY A 5 3.65 9.18 -9.34
CA GLY A 5 2.78 10.28 -8.89
C GLY A 5 1.30 10.14 -9.28
N ILE A 6 0.97 9.23 -10.21
CA ILE A 6 -0.42 8.89 -10.57
C ILE A 6 -1.22 8.38 -9.36
N ARG A 7 -0.54 7.88 -8.32
CA ARG A 7 -1.17 7.58 -7.02
C ARG A 7 -2.07 8.71 -6.53
N ASP A 8 -1.60 9.95 -6.60
CA ASP A 8 -2.35 11.10 -6.07
C ASP A 8 -3.61 11.40 -6.88
N THR A 9 -3.54 11.21 -8.20
CA THR A 9 -4.70 11.30 -9.08
C THR A 9 -5.73 10.23 -8.73
N ILE A 10 -5.31 8.98 -8.55
CA ILE A 10 -6.23 7.88 -8.18
C ILE A 10 -6.83 8.14 -6.80
N ARG A 11 -6.02 8.55 -5.82
CA ARG A 11 -6.46 8.90 -4.48
C ARG A 11 -7.52 10.00 -4.51
N PHE A 12 -7.33 11.03 -5.33
CA PHE A 12 -8.31 12.09 -5.54
C PHE A 12 -9.65 11.52 -6.08
N LEU A 13 -9.62 10.71 -7.13
CA LEU A 13 -10.84 10.12 -7.71
C LEU A 13 -11.61 9.28 -6.68
N VAL A 14 -10.90 8.46 -5.89
CA VAL A 14 -11.50 7.65 -4.83
C VAL A 14 -12.07 8.55 -3.73
N GLN A 15 -11.27 9.48 -3.19
CA GLN A 15 -11.68 10.42 -2.14
C GLN A 15 -12.98 11.17 -2.47
N HIS A 16 -13.15 11.56 -3.73
CA HIS A 16 -14.30 12.32 -4.20
C HIS A 16 -15.45 11.46 -4.77
N LYS A 17 -15.42 10.14 -4.53
CA LYS A 17 -16.47 9.20 -4.97
C LYS A 17 -16.74 9.27 -6.48
N MET A 18 -15.69 9.49 -7.27
CA MET A 18 -15.78 9.56 -8.74
C MET A 18 -15.67 8.18 -9.40
N VAL A 19 -15.42 7.12 -8.60
CA VAL A 19 -15.34 5.73 -9.01
C VAL A 19 -16.01 4.84 -7.96
N ASP A 20 -16.68 3.77 -8.40
CA ASP A 20 -17.39 2.85 -7.52
C ASP A 20 -16.58 1.59 -7.17
N CYS A 21 -15.61 1.22 -8.02
CA CYS A 21 -14.82 0.01 -7.85
C CYS A 21 -13.37 0.22 -8.27
N VAL A 22 -12.44 -0.37 -7.50
CA VAL A 22 -11.01 -0.36 -7.77
C VAL A 22 -10.52 -1.80 -7.87
N VAL A 23 -9.84 -2.12 -8.97
CA VAL A 23 -9.12 -3.38 -9.16
C VAL A 23 -7.67 -3.07 -9.42
N THR A 24 -6.77 -3.66 -8.64
CA THR A 24 -5.32 -3.50 -8.78
C THR A 24 -4.60 -4.77 -8.35
N SER A 25 -3.33 -4.90 -8.72
CA SER A 25 -2.44 -5.94 -8.21
C SER A 25 -2.01 -5.67 -6.76
N ALA A 26 -1.39 -6.67 -6.12
CA ALA A 26 -0.79 -6.52 -4.79
C ALA A 26 0.17 -5.32 -4.71
N GLY A 27 1.04 -5.15 -5.70
CA GLY A 27 1.96 -4.01 -5.81
C GLY A 27 1.26 -2.64 -5.74
N GLY A 28 0.05 -2.52 -6.30
CA GLY A 28 -0.71 -1.27 -6.22
C GLY A 28 -1.24 -0.95 -4.83
N VAL A 29 -1.53 -1.99 -4.02
CA VAL A 29 -1.97 -1.84 -2.63
C VAL A 29 -0.77 -1.57 -1.74
N GLU A 30 0.26 -2.43 -1.78
CA GLU A 30 1.39 -2.34 -0.85
C GLU A 30 2.18 -1.04 -1.06
N GLU A 31 2.38 -0.60 -2.31
CA GLU A 31 3.10 0.66 -2.55
C GLU A 31 2.32 1.90 -2.11
N ASP A 32 0.99 1.87 -2.14
CA ASP A 32 0.16 2.96 -1.58
C ASP A 32 0.34 3.07 -0.06
N LEU A 33 0.40 1.92 0.63
CA LEU A 33 0.59 1.85 2.07
C LEU A 33 2.03 2.20 2.46
N ILE A 34 3.03 1.62 1.79
CA ILE A 34 4.46 1.88 2.02
C ILE A 34 4.76 3.37 1.89
N LYS A 35 4.17 4.07 0.92
CA LYS A 35 4.36 5.52 0.74
C LYS A 35 3.85 6.38 1.89
N CYS A 36 2.98 5.85 2.74
CA CYS A 36 2.56 6.52 3.97
C CYS A 36 3.58 6.37 5.11
N LEU A 37 4.50 5.40 5.00
CA LEU A 37 5.52 5.08 6.00
C LEU A 37 6.87 5.71 5.62
N ALA A 38 7.27 5.58 4.36
CA ALA A 38 8.55 6.07 3.86
C ALA A 38 8.48 6.50 2.39
N PRO A 39 9.26 7.50 1.97
CA PRO A 39 9.18 8.05 0.61
C PRO A 39 9.80 7.12 -0.44
N THR A 40 9.30 7.24 -1.67
CA THR A 40 9.95 6.72 -2.89
C THR A 40 10.81 7.82 -3.51
N ILE A 41 12.00 7.47 -4.00
CA ILE A 41 13.00 8.44 -4.49
C ILE A 41 13.09 8.37 -6.02
N ILE A 42 13.37 9.50 -6.67
CA ILE A 42 13.63 9.55 -8.12
C ILE A 42 15.05 9.04 -8.40
N GLY A 43 15.17 8.12 -9.35
CA GLY A 43 16.42 7.60 -9.89
C GLY A 43 16.47 7.65 -11.41
N LYS A 44 17.16 6.67 -12.02
CA LYS A 44 17.31 6.54 -13.47
C LYS A 44 17.15 5.09 -13.90
N PHE A 45 16.64 4.87 -15.12
CA PHE A 45 16.52 3.53 -15.70
C PHE A 45 17.89 2.82 -15.86
N SER A 46 18.94 3.60 -16.12
CA SER A 46 20.29 3.13 -16.43
C SER A 46 21.15 2.82 -15.19
N LEU A 47 20.58 2.85 -13.99
CA LEU A 47 21.33 2.51 -12.77
C LEU A 47 21.65 1.01 -12.75
N ASP A 48 22.90 0.70 -12.42
CA ASP A 48 23.41 -0.68 -12.37
C ASP A 48 22.71 -1.51 -11.29
N GLY A 49 22.21 -2.68 -11.69
CA GLY A 49 21.42 -3.55 -10.80
C GLY A 49 22.24 -4.18 -9.68
N ALA A 50 23.50 -4.53 -9.94
CA ALA A 50 24.37 -5.16 -8.94
C ALA A 50 24.68 -4.16 -7.81
N THR A 51 25.08 -2.94 -8.17
CA THR A 51 25.34 -1.85 -7.22
C THR A 51 24.11 -1.53 -6.36
N LEU A 52 22.93 -1.46 -6.99
CA LEU A 52 21.67 -1.21 -6.28
C LEU A 52 21.34 -2.34 -5.29
N ARG A 53 21.55 -3.59 -5.69
CA ARG A 53 21.33 -4.76 -4.84
C ARG A 53 22.27 -4.77 -3.63
N GLU A 54 23.55 -4.51 -3.85
CA GLU A 54 24.56 -4.40 -2.78
C GLU A 54 24.21 -3.29 -1.78
N SER A 55 23.63 -2.19 -2.28
CA SER A 55 23.20 -1.05 -1.46
C SER A 55 21.81 -1.23 -0.82
N GLY A 56 21.13 -2.37 -1.04
CA GLY A 56 19.80 -2.61 -0.52
C GLY A 56 18.71 -1.69 -1.07
N VAL A 57 18.81 -1.31 -2.35
CA VAL A 57 17.84 -0.42 -3.02
C VAL A 57 17.14 -1.16 -4.15
N ASN A 58 15.80 -1.16 -4.14
CA ASN A 58 14.98 -1.73 -5.21
C ASN A 58 14.67 -0.66 -6.26
N ARG A 59 14.66 -1.05 -7.54
CA ARG A 59 14.35 -0.15 -8.66
C ARG A 59 13.03 -0.50 -9.33
N ILE A 60 12.17 0.51 -9.51
CA ILE A 60 10.91 0.43 -10.24
C ILE A 60 10.98 1.44 -11.39
N GLY A 61 11.43 1.00 -12.57
CA GLY A 61 11.70 1.91 -13.70
C GLY A 61 12.80 2.92 -13.37
N ASN A 62 12.44 4.19 -13.25
CA ASN A 62 13.30 5.29 -12.78
C ASN A 62 13.02 5.72 -11.33
N LEU A 63 12.35 4.88 -10.55
CA LEU A 63 12.10 5.13 -9.12
C LEU A 63 12.93 4.15 -8.28
N LEU A 64 13.25 4.57 -7.07
CA LEU A 64 14.04 3.82 -6.10
C LEU A 64 13.28 3.69 -4.79
N VAL A 65 13.27 2.47 -4.26
CA VAL A 65 12.64 2.12 -2.98
C VAL A 65 13.70 1.43 -2.10
N PRO A 66 14.24 2.10 -1.08
CA PRO A 66 15.14 1.48 -0.12
C PRO A 66 14.50 0.26 0.56
N ASN A 67 15.28 -0.78 0.85
CA ASN A 67 14.80 -1.97 1.57
C ASN A 67 14.18 -1.61 2.93
N GLU A 68 14.70 -0.56 3.58
CA GLU A 68 14.16 -0.05 4.85
C GLU A 68 12.66 0.27 4.77
N ASN A 69 12.15 0.71 3.61
CA ASN A 69 10.72 0.95 3.41
C ASN A 69 9.91 -0.34 3.60
N TYR A 70 10.44 -1.48 3.15
CA TYR A 70 9.79 -2.79 3.32
C TYR A 70 9.92 -3.30 4.75
N CYS A 71 11.04 -3.03 5.44
CA CYS A 71 11.19 -3.35 6.87
C CYS A 71 10.18 -2.57 7.72
N GLN A 72 9.98 -1.28 7.43
CA GLN A 72 8.93 -0.48 8.09
C GLN A 72 7.53 -1.00 7.78
N PHE A 73 7.27 -1.42 6.55
CA PHE A 73 5.99 -2.03 6.18
C PHE A 73 5.74 -3.36 6.89
N GLU A 74 6.76 -4.22 7.01
CA GLU A 74 6.68 -5.47 7.76
C GLU A 74 6.32 -5.20 9.23
N ASN A 75 7.05 -4.29 9.89
CA ASN A 75 6.79 -3.89 11.28
C ASN A 75 5.36 -3.36 11.48
N TRP A 76 4.80 -2.69 10.46
CA TRP A 76 3.44 -2.16 10.50
C TRP A 76 2.37 -3.22 10.19
N VAL A 77 2.58 -4.08 9.20
CA VAL A 77 1.56 -5.01 8.70
C VAL A 77 1.45 -6.27 9.56
N VAL A 78 2.56 -6.81 10.09
CA VAL A 78 2.57 -8.08 10.82
C VAL A 78 1.64 -8.07 12.04
N PRO A 79 1.66 -7.05 12.93
CA PRO A 79 0.72 -7.00 14.06
C PRO A 79 -0.74 -6.96 13.61
N ILE A 80 -1.04 -6.33 12.47
CA ILE A 80 -2.39 -6.30 11.91
C ILE A 80 -2.81 -7.69 11.43
N LEU A 81 -1.90 -8.43 10.79
CA LEU A 81 -2.16 -9.81 10.36
C LEU A 81 -2.41 -10.74 11.56
N ASP A 82 -1.73 -10.53 12.68
CA ASP A 82 -2.01 -11.25 13.94
C ASP A 82 -3.43 -10.97 14.44
N GLU A 83 -3.87 -9.70 14.43
CA GLU A 83 -5.26 -9.34 14.76
C GLU A 83 -6.27 -10.03 13.82
N LEU A 84 -6.00 -10.03 12.51
CA LEU A 84 -6.87 -10.68 11.52
C LEU A 84 -6.99 -12.19 11.79
N LEU A 85 -5.88 -12.84 12.15
CA LEU A 85 -5.84 -14.27 12.46
C LEU A 85 -6.67 -14.59 13.71
N GLU A 86 -6.55 -13.78 14.76
CA GLU A 86 -7.34 -13.97 15.97
C GLU A 86 -8.83 -13.72 15.74
N GLU A 87 -9.19 -12.69 14.97
CA GLU A 87 -10.58 -12.46 14.54
C GLU A 87 -11.12 -13.63 13.69
N GLN A 88 -10.30 -14.20 12.81
CA GLN A 88 -10.67 -15.38 12.02
C GLN A 88 -10.99 -16.57 12.92
N LYS A 89 -10.15 -16.87 13.91
CA LYS A 89 -10.37 -18.01 14.83
C LYS A 89 -11.54 -17.77 15.79
N ALA A 90 -11.64 -16.58 16.37
CA ALA A 90 -12.62 -16.29 17.42
C ALA A 90 -14.03 -16.05 16.88
N LYS A 91 -14.14 -15.45 15.69
CA LYS A 91 -15.42 -15.02 15.10
C LYS A 91 -15.76 -15.76 13.80
N ASN A 92 -14.94 -16.73 13.40
CA ASN A 92 -15.08 -17.49 12.16
C ASN A 92 -15.15 -16.58 10.90
N ILE A 93 -14.41 -15.47 10.91
CA ILE A 93 -14.37 -14.52 9.78
C ILE A 93 -13.61 -15.15 8.62
N ILE A 94 -14.22 -15.17 7.43
CA ILE A 94 -13.54 -15.52 6.18
C ILE A 94 -12.99 -14.24 5.55
N TRP A 95 -11.66 -14.09 5.62
CA TRP A 95 -10.95 -12.98 4.99
C TRP A 95 -10.83 -13.18 3.47
N SER A 96 -11.18 -12.14 2.73
CA SER A 96 -10.94 -12.03 1.28
C SER A 96 -9.95 -10.89 1.02
N PRO A 97 -9.31 -10.82 -0.16
CA PRO A 97 -8.42 -9.72 -0.50
C PRO A 97 -9.05 -8.34 -0.25
N SER A 98 -10.31 -8.14 -0.67
CA SER A 98 -11.04 -6.88 -0.44
C SER A 98 -11.23 -6.55 1.04
N LYS A 99 -11.58 -7.51 1.89
CA LYS A 99 -11.73 -7.30 3.34
C LYS A 99 -10.41 -6.97 4.02
N VAL A 100 -9.33 -7.64 3.62
CA VAL A 100 -7.98 -7.37 4.14
C VAL A 100 -7.56 -5.96 3.75
N ILE A 101 -7.69 -5.58 2.46
CA ILE A 101 -7.35 -4.24 1.97
C ILE A 101 -8.16 -3.16 2.69
N ALA A 102 -9.46 -3.38 2.93
CA ALA A 102 -10.29 -2.46 3.69
C ALA A 102 -9.75 -2.28 5.12
N ARG A 103 -9.41 -3.36 5.83
CA ARG A 103 -8.81 -3.27 7.17
C ARG A 103 -7.46 -2.55 7.16
N LEU A 104 -6.61 -2.81 6.17
CA LEU A 104 -5.33 -2.10 6.03
C LEU A 104 -5.54 -0.60 5.77
N GLY A 105 -6.55 -0.24 4.97
CA GLY A 105 -6.97 1.14 4.74
C GLY A 105 -7.46 1.84 6.01
N GLU A 106 -8.23 1.14 6.86
CA GLU A 106 -8.64 1.64 8.18
C GLU A 106 -7.42 1.86 9.09
N LYS A 107 -6.51 0.88 9.14
CA LYS A 107 -5.34 0.87 10.04
C LYS A 107 -4.28 1.90 9.66
N ILE A 108 -4.08 2.17 8.36
CA ILE A 108 -3.07 3.15 7.93
C ILE A 108 -3.51 4.58 8.30
N ALA A 109 -4.82 4.82 8.39
CA ALA A 109 -5.44 6.05 8.90
C ALA A 109 -4.86 7.36 8.32
N ASN A 110 -4.34 7.31 7.09
CA ASN A 110 -3.62 8.41 6.46
C ASN A 110 -4.39 8.92 5.23
N PRO A 111 -4.78 10.22 5.18
CA PRO A 111 -5.53 10.80 4.07
C PRO A 111 -4.76 10.86 2.74
N GLU A 112 -3.47 10.56 2.73
CA GLU A 112 -2.69 10.43 1.49
C GLU A 112 -2.85 9.05 0.82
N SER A 113 -3.44 8.06 1.49
CA SER A 113 -3.62 6.70 0.97
C SER A 113 -4.89 6.55 0.14
N ILE A 114 -4.79 5.85 -1.00
CA ILE A 114 -5.93 5.36 -1.78
C ILE A 114 -6.76 4.39 -0.93
N CYS A 115 -6.09 3.44 -0.27
CA CYS A 115 -6.75 2.40 0.54
C CYS A 115 -7.54 2.99 1.71
N TYR A 116 -7.02 4.04 2.36
CA TYR A 116 -7.72 4.77 3.41
C TYR A 116 -9.07 5.33 2.92
N TRP A 117 -9.05 6.05 1.79
CA TRP A 117 -10.28 6.64 1.25
C TRP A 117 -11.26 5.59 0.77
N ALA A 118 -10.78 4.51 0.15
CA ALA A 118 -11.62 3.39 -0.27
C ALA A 118 -12.34 2.76 0.93
N ALA A 119 -11.61 2.49 2.01
CA ALA A 119 -12.18 1.92 3.24
C ALA A 119 -13.19 2.88 3.92
N LYS A 120 -12.83 4.16 4.02
CA LYS A 120 -13.68 5.19 4.63
C LYS A 120 -15.01 5.36 3.90
N ILE A 121 -14.98 5.35 2.57
CA ILE A 121 -16.19 5.50 1.75
C ILE A 121 -17.06 4.25 1.85
N TYR A 122 -16.46 3.06 1.83
CA TYR A 122 -17.17 1.80 2.01
C TYR A 122 -17.87 1.72 3.38
N ALA A 123 -17.27 2.23 4.45
CA ALA A 123 -17.90 2.27 5.77
C ALA A 123 -19.10 3.24 5.87
N MET A 124 -19.25 4.16 4.91
CA MET A 124 -20.35 5.14 4.86
C MET A 124 -21.49 4.75 3.92
N SER A 125 -21.35 3.66 3.17
CA SER A 125 -22.37 3.10 2.26
C SER A 125 -23.15 1.98 2.93
#